data_AF-B6YTT6-F1
#
_entry.id   AF-B6YTT6-F1
#
_cell.length_a   1.000
_cell.length_b   1.000
_cell.length_c   1.000
_cell.angle_alpha   90.00
_cell.angle_beta   90.00
_cell.angle_gamma   90.00
#
_symmetry.space_group_name_H-M   'P 1'
#
loop_
_entity.id
_entity.type
_entity.pdbx_description
1 polymer ?
#
loop_
_entity_poly.entity_id
_entity_poly.type
_entity_poly.pdbx_seq_one_letter_code
_entity_poly.pdbx_strand_id
1 'polypeptide(L)' 'MGTKIVAVYENGVLKPKEGLNLPRGTEVEIIIKPSLKGLMNLFKDIETEKGVEETLRESRERRLWE' A
#
# COMPACT_ATOMS: atom_id res chain seq x y z
N MET A 1 18.71 1.67 -6.99
CA MET A 1 17.44 2.42 -6.79
C MET A 1 16.44 1.86 -7.79
N GLY A 2 15.33 1.28 -7.34
CA GLY A 2 14.29 0.75 -8.23
C GLY A 2 13.26 1.82 -8.58
N THR A 3 12.66 1.72 -9.77
CA THR A 3 11.58 2.60 -10.20
C THR A 3 10.27 2.12 -9.56
N LYS A 4 9.59 2.98 -8.81
CA LYS A 4 8.27 2.67 -8.25
C LYS A 4 7.19 2.99 -9.29
N ILE A 5 6.45 1.97 -9.71
CA ILE A 5 5.32 2.11 -10.64
C ILE A 5 4.03 1.90 -9.85
N VAL A 6 3.06 2.79 -10.02
CA VAL A 6 1.73 2.64 -9.41
C VAL A 6 0.76 2.25 -10.52
N ALA A 7 0.03 1.16 -10.31
CA ALA A 7 -0.95 0.65 -11.25
C ALA A 7 -2.31 0.41 -10.58
N VAL A 8 -3.35 0.39 -11.38
CA VAL A 8 -4.70 -0.07 -11.00
C VAL A 8 -4.91 -1.44 -11.63
N TYR A 9 -5.40 -2.38 -10.83
CA TYR A 9 -5.79 -3.69 -11.33
C TYR A 9 -7.24 -3.67 -11.78
N GLU A 10 -7.48 -3.88 -13.08
CA GLU A 10 -8.82 -3.91 -13.66
C GLU A 10 -8.93 -5.09 -14.62
N ASN A 11 -9.93 -5.96 -14.43
CA ASN A 11 -10.25 -7.07 -15.32
C ASN A 11 -9.05 -7.98 -15.65
N GLY A 12 -8.21 -8.31 -14.67
CA GLY A 12 -7.04 -9.16 -14.91
C GLY A 12 -5.77 -8.44 -15.33
N VAL A 13 -5.83 -7.12 -15.56
CA VAL A 13 -4.71 -6.34 -16.13
C VAL A 13 -4.25 -5.26 -15.15
N LEU A 14 -2.93 -5.18 -14.90
CA LEU A 14 -2.28 -4.08 -14.18
C LEU A 14 -2.06 -2.90 -15.13
N LYS A 15 -2.88 -1.86 -15.00
CA LYS A 15 -2.79 -0.63 -15.79
C LYS A 15 -1.98 0.41 -15.02
N PRO A 16 -0.78 0.79 -15.48
CA PRO A 16 -0.01 1.84 -14.81
C PRO A 16 -0.76 3.17 -14.89
N LYS A 17 -0.73 3.96 -13.80
CA LYS A 17 -1.38 5.27 -13.74
C LYS A 17 -0.68 6.31 -14.61
N GLU A 18 0.62 6.14 -14.80
CA GLU A 18 1.48 6.96 -15.66
C GLU A 18 2.03 6.11 -16.80
N GLY A 19 2.39 6.74 -17.91
CA GLY A 19 2.97 6.05 -19.05
C GLY A 19 4.23 5.29 -18.66
N LEU A 20 4.26 3.99 -18.93
CA LEU A 20 5.37 3.11 -18.62
C LEU A 20 6.05 2.66 -19.91
N ASN A 21 7.32 3.05 -20.08
CA ASN A 21 8.15 2.60 -21.19
C ASN A 21 9.21 1.63 -20.68
N LEU A 22 8.93 0.33 -20.75
CA LEU A 22 9.88 -0.72 -20.41
C LEU A 22 10.20 -1.57 -21.65
N PRO A 23 11.46 -2.02 -21.80
CA PRO A 23 11.80 -2.99 -22.83
C PRO A 23 10.94 -4.25 -22.76
N ARG A 24 10.68 -4.86 -23.92
CA ARG A 24 9.95 -6.11 -23.96
C ARG A 24 10.74 -7.20 -23.22
N GLY A 25 10.05 -7.96 -22.36
CA GLY A 25 10.67 -9.02 -21.57
C GLY A 25 11.30 -8.56 -20.25
N THR A 26 11.15 -7.28 -19.87
CA THR A 26 11.54 -6.83 -18.53
C THR A 26 10.77 -7.60 -17.45
N GLU A 27 11.49 -8.32 -16.61
CA GLU A 27 10.96 -8.92 -15.40
C GLU A 27 10.68 -7.83 -14.35
N VAL A 28 9.54 -7.93 -13.69
CA VAL A 28 9.13 -6.99 -12.65
C VAL A 28 8.60 -7.74 -11.43
N GLU A 29 8.89 -7.20 -10.25
CA GLU A 29 8.33 -7.68 -9.00
C GLU A 29 7.06 -6.86 -8.66
N ILE A 30 5.97 -7.56 -8.33
CA ILE A 30 4.71 -6.92 -7.96
C ILE A 30 4.62 -6.88 -6.44
N ILE A 31 4.57 -5.67 -5.89
CA ILE A 31 4.37 -5.45 -4.46
C ILE A 31 2.94 -4.95 -4.23
N ILE A 32 2.08 -5.81 -3.69
CA ILE A 32 0.74 -5.41 -3.24
C ILE A 32 0.88 -4.88 -1.81
N LYS A 33 0.73 -3.57 -1.64
CA LYS A 33 0.76 -2.96 -0.31
C LYS A 33 -0.57 -3.19 0.41
N PRO A 34 -0.57 -3.66 1.65
CA PRO A 34 -1.78 -3.72 2.45
C PRO A 34 -2.35 -2.30 2.60
N SER A 35 -3.65 -2.14 2.43
CA SER A 35 -4.31 -0.88 2.76
C SER A 35 -4.44 -0.78 4.29
N LEU A 36 -4.26 0.41 4.86
CA LEU A 36 -4.50 0.64 6.31
C LEU A 36 -5.93 0.22 6.71
N LYS A 37 -6.90 0.45 5.83
CA LYS A 37 -8.29 0.01 6.02
C LYS A 37 -8.42 -1.52 6.04
N GLY A 38 -7.72 -2.21 5.14
CA GLY A 38 -7.64 -3.68 5.12
C GLY A 38 -6.93 -4.22 6.35
N LEU A 39 -5.88 -3.54 6.81
CA LEU A 39 -5.17 -3.86 8.04
C LEU A 39 -6.11 -3.74 9.26
N MET A 40 -6.81 -2.62 9.41
CA MET A 40 -7.78 -2.42 10.50
C MET A 40 -8.91 -3.47 10.48
N ASN A 41 -9.36 -3.89 9.30
CA ASN A 41 -10.36 -4.96 9.18
C ASN A 41 -9.84 -6.31 9.67
N LEU A 42 -8.54 -6.62 9.53
CA LEU A 42 -7.93 -7.84 10.06
C LEU A 42 -7.84 -7.83 11.59
N PHE A 43 -7.72 -6.65 12.20
CA PHE A 43 -7.64 -6.48 13.66
C PHE A 43 -9.00 -6.23 14.31
N LYS A 44 -10.09 -6.19 13.53
CA LYS A 44 -11.43 -5.86 14.01
C LYS A 44 -12.02 -6.93 14.96
N ASP A 45 -11.59 -8.18 14.81
CA ASP A 45 -12.00 -9.31 15.67
C ASP A 45 -11.06 -9.55 16.85
N ILE A 46 -10.00 -8.76 16.99
CA ILE A 46 -9.09 -8.81 18.12
C ILE A 46 -9.49 -7.66 19.05
N GLU A 47 -10.04 -7.96 20.24
CA GLU A 47 -10.34 -7.01 21.33
C GLU A 47 -9.08 -6.22 21.76
N THR A 48 -8.64 -5.30 20.91
CA THR A 48 -7.50 -4.40 21.13
C THR A 48 -7.92 -2.99 20.78
N GLU A 49 -9.16 -2.66 21.13
CA GLU A 49 -9.91 -1.49 20.65
C GLU A 49 -9.44 -0.15 21.24
N LYS A 50 -8.33 -0.10 21.99
CA LYS A 50 -7.84 1.16 22.59
C LYS A 50 -6.37 1.47 22.31
N GLY A 51 -5.47 0.51 22.55
CA GLY A 51 -4.02 0.78 22.40
C GLY A 51 -3.53 0.88 20.95
N VAL A 52 -4.13 0.13 20.03
CA VAL A 52 -3.66 0.05 18.63
C VAL A 52 -4.08 1.29 17.85
N GLU A 53 -5.30 1.80 18.07
CA GLU A 53 -5.79 3.00 17.39
C GLU A 53 -4.99 4.24 17.79
N GLU A 54 -4.66 4.38 19.07
CA GLU A 54 -3.84 5.48 19.58
C GLU A 54 -2.41 5.44 19.01
N THR A 55 -1.79 4.24 18.98
CA THR A 55 -0.46 4.03 18.39
C THR A 55 -0.42 4.34 16.89
N LEU A 56 -1.46 3.94 16.14
CA LEU A 56 -1.56 4.23 14.71
C LEU A 56 -1.82 5.72 14.43
N ARG A 57 -2.56 6.41 15.31
CA ARG A 57 -2.79 7.85 15.22
C ARG A 57 -1.52 8.64 15.46
N GLU A 58 -0.76 8.31 16.51
CA GLU A 58 0.53 8.95 16.81
C GLU A 58 1.57 8.73 15.71
N SER A 59 1.62 7.53 15.13
CA SER A 59 2.51 7.24 13.99
C SER A 59 2.17 8.10 12.75
N ARG A 60 0.89 8.43 12.56
CA ARG A 60 0.44 9.29 11.46
C ARG A 60 0.81 10.75 11.67
N GLU A 61 0.78 11.25 12.92
CA GLU A 61 1.16 12.63 13.25
C GLU A 61 2.67 12.87 13.18
N ARG A 62 3.49 11.87 13.53
CA ARG A 62 4.97 11.99 13.41
C ARG A 62 5.46 12.09 11.96
N ARG A 63 4.66 11.62 10.98
CA ARG A 63 5.01 11.66 9.55
C ARG A 63 4.66 12.98 8.84
N LEU A 64 4.07 13.95 9.55
CA LEU A 64 3.72 15.27 9.02
C LEU A 64 4.80 16.34 9.31
N TRP A 65 5.85 16.00 10.04
CA TRP A 65 6.94 16.91 10.45
C TRP A 65 8.34 16.42 10.07
N GLU A 66 8.46 15.32 9.32
CA GLU A 66 9.69 14.87 8.63
C GLU A 66 9.53 15.03 7.11
#